data_AF-A0A7W0TZK3-F1
#
_entry.id   AF-A0A7W0TZK3-F1
#
_cell.length_a   1.000
_cell.length_b   1.000
_cell.length_c   1.000
_cell.angle_alpha   90.00
_cell.angle_beta   90.00
_cell.angle_gamma   90.00
#
_symmetry.space_group_name_H-M   'P 1'
#
loop_
_entity.id
_entity.type
_entity.pdbx_description
1 polymer ?
#
loop_
_entity_poly.entity_id
_entity_poly.type
_entity_poly.pdbx_seq_one_letter_code
_entity_poly.pdbx_strand_id
1 'polypeptide(L)'
;MTRAYEADGVLIAVARPDDPYTTPTPAELVEIAVAGREARGPAAPWEIIIEGTTPTGDPAAASAAVQPLAEAGATWWIESPWEAPSVEGLRARIAAGPPR
;
A
#
# COMPACT_ATOMS: atom_id res chain seq x y z
N MET A 1 11.21 14.35 7.42
CA MET A 1 11.02 13.26 6.44
C MET A 1 11.75 13.46 5.12
N THR A 2 12.53 14.53 4.93
CA THR A 2 13.13 14.88 3.62
C THR A 2 14.02 13.79 3.01
N ARG A 3 14.74 13.02 3.84
CA ARG A 3 15.58 11.90 3.38
C ARG A 3 14.80 10.79 2.67
N ALA A 4 13.55 10.53 3.03
CA ALA A 4 12.76 9.47 2.40
C ALA A 4 12.48 9.79 0.91
N TYR A 5 12.42 11.07 0.55
CA TYR A 5 12.20 11.52 -0.83
C TYR A 5 13.46 11.52 -1.69
N GLU A 6 14.63 11.21 -1.11
CA GLU A 6 15.87 11.00 -1.90
C GLU A 6 15.87 9.63 -2.58
N ALA A 7 15.10 8.66 -2.07
CA ALA A 7 14.96 7.32 -2.63
C ALA A 7 13.99 7.28 -3.83
N ASP A 8 13.97 6.15 -4.55
CA ASP A 8 13.09 5.91 -5.69
C ASP A 8 11.65 5.56 -5.30
N GLY A 9 11.38 5.41 -4.01
CA GLY A 9 10.05 5.12 -3.50
C GLY A 9 9.96 5.17 -1.99
N VAL A 10 8.76 4.97 -1.48
CA VAL A 10 8.46 4.91 -0.05
C VAL A 10 7.47 3.77 0.22
N LEU A 11 7.73 2.98 1.27
CA LEU A 11 6.74 2.11 1.90
C LEU A 11 6.08 2.91 3.02
N ILE A 12 4.76 3.07 2.93
CA ILE A 12 4.00 3.85 3.92
C ILE A 12 3.55 2.95 5.06
N ALA A 13 4.00 3.29 6.27
CA ALA A 13 3.42 2.81 7.50
C ALA A 13 2.79 4.00 8.22
N VAL A 14 1.48 3.95 8.43
CA VAL A 14 0.77 4.90 9.30
C VAL A 14 0.64 4.24 10.66
N ALA A 15 0.92 5.00 11.72
CA ALA A 15 0.67 4.59 13.08
C ALA A 15 -0.47 5.44 13.64
N ARG A 16 -1.50 4.77 14.15
CA ARG A 16 -2.59 5.36 14.94
C ARG A 16 -2.45 4.86 16.39
N PRO A 17 -3.01 5.57 17.39
CA PRO A 17 -2.85 5.19 18.80
C PRO A 17 -3.19 3.74 19.13
N ASP A 18 -4.20 3.18 18.46
CA ASP A 18 -4.69 1.81 18.68
C ASP A 18 -4.26 0.82 17.57
N ASP A 19 -3.62 1.31 16.50
CA ASP A 19 -3.24 0.52 15.33
C ASP A 19 -1.90 1.05 14.77
N PRO A 20 -0.77 0.49 15.21
CA PRO A 20 0.56 0.99 14.85
C PRO A 20 0.94 0.72 13.39
N TYR A 21 0.20 -0.13 12.67
CA TYR A 21 0.49 -0.54 11.29
C TYR A 21 -0.77 -0.58 10.45
N THR A 22 -1.31 0.61 10.21
CA THR A 22 -2.58 0.77 9.53
C THR A 22 -2.39 1.24 8.10
N THR A 23 -3.26 0.77 7.20
CA THR A 23 -3.27 1.24 5.82
C THR A 23 -3.64 2.74 5.80
N PRO A 24 -2.91 3.58 5.04
CA PRO A 24 -3.29 4.98 4.87
C PRO A 24 -4.62 5.10 4.12
N THR A 25 -5.33 6.18 4.41
CA THR A 25 -6.50 6.58 3.64
C THR A 25 -6.08 7.10 2.25
N PRO A 26 -6.99 7.08 1.26
CA PRO A 26 -6.74 7.70 -0.04
C PRO A 26 -6.35 9.18 0.05
N ALA A 27 -6.93 9.94 0.99
CA ALA A 27 -6.61 11.35 1.17
C ALA A 27 -5.16 11.55 1.66
N GLU A 28 -4.73 10.77 2.66
CA GLU A 28 -3.33 10.78 3.14
C GLU A 28 -2.36 10.41 2.00
N LEU A 29 -2.74 9.47 1.13
CA LEU A 29 -1.92 9.09 -0.02
C LEU A 29 -1.78 10.20 -1.06
N VAL A 30 -2.86 10.94 -1.34
CA VAL A 30 -2.80 12.10 -2.24
C VAL A 30 -1.82 13.15 -1.68
N GLU A 31 -1.86 13.43 -0.39
CA GLU A 31 -0.93 14.37 0.26
C GLU A 31 0.53 13.90 0.15
N ILE A 32 0.78 12.62 0.43
CA ILE A 32 2.11 12.00 0.28
C ILE A 32 2.59 12.08 -1.17
N ALA A 33 1.73 11.75 -2.13
CA ALA A 33 2.03 11.78 -3.55
C ALA A 33 2.39 13.19 -4.05
N VAL A 34 1.68 14.21 -3.58
CA VAL A 34 2.01 15.62 -3.86
C VAL A 34 3.37 15.97 -3.27
N ALA A 35 3.59 15.68 -1.98
CA ALA A 35 4.82 16.05 -1.29
C ALA A 35 6.08 15.45 -1.93
N GLY A 36 6.06 14.17 -2.33
CA GLY A 36 7.24 13.59 -2.97
C GLY A 36 7.44 14.04 -4.43
N ARG A 37 6.37 14.36 -5.17
CA ARG A 37 6.51 15.02 -6.49
C ARG A 37 7.16 16.39 -6.36
N GLU A 38 6.79 17.18 -5.36
CA GLU A 38 7.41 18.47 -5.09
C GLU A 38 8.88 18.33 -4.69
N ALA A 39 9.21 17.31 -3.89
CA ALA A 39 10.57 17.06 -3.42
C ALA A 39 11.52 16.53 -4.52
N ARG A 40 11.04 15.66 -5.42
CA ARG A 40 11.88 15.06 -6.50
C ARG A 40 11.82 15.80 -7.83
N GLY A 41 10.81 16.65 -8.02
CA GLY A 41 10.49 17.27 -9.30
C GLY A 41 9.55 16.39 -10.17
N PRO A 42 8.74 17.01 -11.04
CA PRO A 42 7.60 16.35 -11.70
C PRO A 42 7.95 15.25 -12.71
N ALA A 43 9.22 15.11 -13.11
CA ALA A 43 9.66 14.13 -14.11
C ALA A 43 10.33 12.89 -13.49
N ALA A 44 10.58 12.88 -12.17
CA ALA A 44 11.22 11.75 -11.52
C ALA A 44 10.17 10.67 -11.16
N PRO A 45 10.32 9.42 -11.62
CA PRO A 45 9.44 8.32 -11.19
C PRO A 45 9.61 8.11 -9.68
N TRP A 46 8.51 7.90 -8.95
CA TRP A 46 8.56 7.72 -7.51
C TRP A 46 7.47 6.74 -7.06
N GLU A 47 7.89 5.63 -6.48
CA GLU A 47 7.02 4.52 -6.11
C GLU A 47 6.41 4.74 -4.72
N ILE A 48 5.10 4.61 -4.62
CA ILE A 48 4.37 4.58 -3.35
C ILE A 48 3.89 3.15 -3.13
N ILE A 49 4.46 2.50 -2.12
CA ILE A 49 4.19 1.11 -1.78
C ILE A 49 3.30 1.10 -0.55
N ILE A 50 2.22 0.32 -0.64
CA ILE A 50 1.27 0.13 0.45
C ILE A 50 1.22 -1.34 0.83
N GLU A 51 1.10 -1.61 2.12
CA GLU A 51 0.90 -2.94 2.64
C GLU A 51 -0.40 -3.05 3.45
N GLY A 52 -0.89 -4.28 3.52
CA GLY A 52 -2.07 -4.64 4.27
C GLY A 52 -2.51 -6.06 3.95
N THR A 53 -3.79 -6.35 4.14
CA THR A 53 -4.37 -7.65 3.79
C THR A 53 -5.65 -7.46 2.98
N THR A 54 -5.86 -8.35 2.00
CA THR A 54 -7.13 -8.43 1.28
C THR A 54 -7.85 -9.76 1.53
N PRO A 55 -9.19 -9.81 1.38
CA PRO A 55 -9.94 -11.04 1.50
C PRO A 55 -9.46 -12.10 0.49
N THR A 56 -9.26 -13.33 0.97
CA THR A 56 -8.99 -14.48 0.09
C THR A 56 -10.32 -15.13 -0.29
N GLY A 57 -10.53 -15.40 -1.59
CA GLY A 57 -11.75 -16.05 -2.10
C GLY A 57 -12.83 -15.10 -2.63
N ASP A 58 -12.65 -13.79 -2.44
CA ASP A 58 -13.49 -12.75 -3.05
C ASP A 58 -12.61 -11.73 -3.80
N PRO A 59 -12.30 -11.99 -5.09
CA PRO A 59 -11.48 -11.10 -5.89
C PRO A 59 -12.06 -9.69 -6.05
N ALA A 60 -13.40 -9.56 -6.05
CA ALA A 60 -14.06 -8.28 -6.19
C ALA A 60 -13.89 -7.43 -4.93
N ALA A 61 -14.03 -8.04 -3.75
CA ALA A 61 -13.76 -7.37 -2.47
C ALA A 61 -12.28 -7.01 -2.33
N ALA A 62 -11.37 -7.88 -2.77
CA ALA A 62 -9.93 -7.58 -2.77
C ALA A 62 -9.59 -6.38 -3.66
N SER A 63 -10.16 -6.33 -4.87
CA SER A 63 -10.03 -5.20 -5.80
C SER A 63 -10.58 -3.91 -5.19
N ALA A 64 -11.80 -3.94 -4.67
CA ALA A 64 -12.47 -2.79 -4.08
C ALA A 64 -11.70 -2.21 -2.87
N ALA A 65 -10.96 -3.04 -2.14
CA ALA A 65 -10.14 -2.61 -1.02
C ALA A 65 -8.91 -1.80 -1.45
N VAL A 66 -8.28 -2.14 -2.59
CA VAL A 66 -7.02 -1.49 -3.02
C VAL A 66 -7.21 -0.43 -4.09
N GLN A 67 -8.28 -0.50 -4.87
CA GLN A 67 -8.50 0.42 -5.98
C GLN A 67 -8.52 1.90 -5.58
N PRO A 68 -9.17 2.32 -4.46
CA PRO A 68 -9.09 3.71 -4.02
C PRO A 68 -7.67 4.19 -3.69
N LEU A 69 -6.78 3.27 -3.28
CA LEU A 69 -5.38 3.57 -2.97
C LEU A 69 -4.58 3.75 -4.27
N ALA A 70 -4.83 2.88 -5.26
CA ALA A 70 -4.24 3.01 -6.60
C ALA A 70 -4.64 4.34 -7.26
N GLU A 71 -5.92 4.70 -7.19
CA GLU A 71 -6.44 5.98 -7.69
C GLU A 71 -5.83 7.19 -6.95
N ALA A 72 -5.46 7.02 -5.68
CA ALA A 72 -4.76 8.03 -4.89
C ALA A 72 -3.25 8.12 -5.17
N GLY A 73 -2.69 7.24 -6.01
CA GLY A 73 -1.29 7.27 -6.43
C GLY A 73 -0.42 6.15 -5.87
N ALA A 74 -0.98 5.15 -5.17
CA ALA A 74 -0.23 3.95 -4.84
C ALA A 74 0.19 3.20 -6.13
N THR A 75 1.45 2.77 -6.15
CA THR A 75 2.08 2.07 -7.28
C THR A 75 2.19 0.56 -7.05
N TRP A 76 2.32 0.13 -5.80
CA TRP A 76 2.45 -1.28 -5.41
C TRP A 76 1.59 -1.61 -4.20
N TRP A 77 1.09 -2.84 -4.18
CA TRP A 77 0.44 -3.47 -3.04
C TRP A 77 1.24 -4.68 -2.58
N ILE A 78 1.46 -4.79 -1.26
CA ILE A 78 2.07 -5.95 -0.61
C ILE A 78 1.05 -6.59 0.33
N GLU A 79 0.79 -7.88 0.12
CA GLU A 79 0.06 -8.69 1.09
C GLU A 79 0.97 -8.99 2.29
N SER A 80 0.70 -8.33 3.41
CA SER A 80 1.46 -8.42 4.65
C SER A 80 0.59 -8.89 5.82
N PRO A 81 0.12 -10.16 5.82
CA PRO A 81 -0.56 -10.74 6.98
C PRO A 81 0.46 -10.98 8.10
N TRP A 82 0.77 -9.94 8.87
CA TRP A 82 1.79 -9.97 9.93
C TRP A 82 1.41 -10.88 11.12
N GLU A 83 0.12 -11.03 11.40
CA GLU A 83 -0.37 -11.82 12.54
C GLU A 83 -0.45 -13.32 12.22
N ALA A 84 0.71 -13.98 12.24
CA ALA A 84 0.87 -15.44 12.27
C ALA A 84 -0.01 -16.22 11.26
N PRO A 85 0.16 -15.98 9.94
CA PRO A 85 -0.66 -16.63 8.95
C PRO A 85 -0.32 -18.13 8.89
N SER A 86 -1.33 -18.98 8.67
CA SER A 86 -1.08 -20.39 8.39
C SER A 86 -0.43 -20.55 7.02
N VAL A 87 0.40 -21.59 6.84
CA VAL A 87 0.99 -21.91 5.52
C VAL A 87 -0.10 -22.13 4.47
N GLU A 88 -1.21 -22.74 4.86
CA GLU A 88 -2.38 -22.93 3.98
C GLU A 88 -3.00 -21.59 3.58
N GLY A 89 -3.18 -20.67 4.52
CA GLY A 89 -3.70 -19.33 4.26
C GLY A 89 -2.79 -18.53 3.33
N LEU A 90 -1.46 -18.59 3.53
CA LEU A 90 -0.50 -17.96 2.63
C LEU A 90 -0.58 -18.55 1.21
N ARG A 91 -0.66 -19.88 1.09
CA ARG A 91 -0.81 -20.54 -0.22
C ARG A 91 -2.11 -20.14 -0.91
N ALA A 92 -3.22 -20.07 -0.17
CA ALA A 92 -4.50 -19.63 -0.69
C ALA A 92 -4.44 -18.18 -1.16
N ARG A 93 -3.81 -17.28 -0.40
CA ARG A 93 -3.61 -15.89 -0.81
C ARG A 93 -2.75 -15.80 -2.07
N ILE A 94 -1.61 -16.51 -2.13
CA ILE A 94 -0.77 -16.56 -3.34
C ILE A 94 -1.57 -17.06 -4.55
N ALA A 95 -2.36 -18.12 -4.40
CA ALA A 95 -3.16 -18.69 -5.47
C ALA A 95 -4.28 -17.75 -5.96
N ALA A 96 -4.84 -16.91 -5.08
CA ALA A 96 -5.82 -15.88 -5.45
C ALA A 96 -5.22 -14.76 -6.31
N GLY A 97 -3.89 -14.61 -6.33
CA GLY A 97 -3.19 -13.64 -7.17
C GLY A 97 -3.35 -12.19 -6.71
N PRO A 98 -2.78 -11.22 -7.46
CA PRO A 98 -2.91 -9.81 -7.08
C PRO A 98 -4.39 -9.37 -7.11
N PRO A 99 -4.81 -8.46 -6.22
CA PRO A 99 -6.10 -7.78 -6.38
C PRO A 99 -6.10 -7.04 -7.73
N ARG A 100 -7.18 -7.14 -8.51
CA ARG A 100 -7.25 -6.60 -9.88
C ARG A 100 -8.36 -5.60 -10.06
#